data_AF-A0A087XZV1-F1
#
_entry.id   AF-A0A087XZV1-F1
#
_cell.length_a   1.000
_cell.length_b   1.000
_cell.length_c   1.000
_cell.angle_alpha   90.00
_cell.angle_beta   90.00
_cell.angle_gamma   90.00
#
_symmetry.space_group_name_H-M   'P 1'
#
loop_
_entity.id
_entity.type
_entity.pdbx_description
1 polymer ?
#
loop_
_entity_poly.entity_id
_entity_poly.type
_entity_poly.pdbx_seq_one_letter_code
_entity_poly.pdbx_strand_id
1 'polypeptide(L)'
;MTTTPVPVLDGDSCPKPQMEKRVKNVFVTQPEDPRDRKKETMCIPATTETSSKLLEAGVKALKKALIARKQAELHELDVQLALKRQDFRSCMEAFAIRRSELETQQQQNKEEEMKFEKFVAEKEVKRRKALKQCEETLEQNILKRREIEDLTEQLTKLETRRQVLKQRTEKNKIYEDYLMKTLDHLPSIPHHNSSKSFTMPIIRRHEMLSVTHQELLQRLRRMEAAVEQHWRQLQDMKQQHSITMLMSSKELSELHSELESLKEKNRQVEVNLLMKRGVSREKGEEVGKLLMAVNNLAQECYIPEFGPLEGMSVLTMMDMVKEFVLDKVDTERRVRRLESCSNATLTDKRWRESLKSISSKTQIKSSSKASKISDSSN
;
A
#
# COMPACT_ATOMS: atom_id res chain seq x y z
N MET A 1 23.63 9.83 -44.94
CA MET A 1 24.10 11.08 -45.57
C MET A 1 22.94 12.07 -45.40
N THR A 2 22.88 13.00 -44.45
CA THR A 2 23.80 14.04 -43.95
C THR A 2 23.24 14.49 -42.58
N THR A 3 23.90 14.26 -41.44
CA THR A 3 24.83 15.17 -40.72
C THR A 3 24.28 16.55 -40.33
N THR A 4 23.82 16.62 -39.07
CA THR A 4 23.84 17.67 -38.01
C THR A 4 24.50 19.05 -38.27
N PRO A 5 24.13 20.13 -37.53
CA PRO A 5 24.51 20.25 -36.11
C PRO A 5 23.53 20.93 -35.13
N VAL A 6 23.84 20.61 -33.87
CA VAL A 6 23.35 21.04 -32.55
C VAL A 6 23.95 22.41 -32.16
N PRO A 7 23.30 23.21 -31.28
CA PRO A 7 23.98 24.12 -30.35
C PRO A 7 23.91 23.53 -28.91
N VAL A 8 25.02 23.09 -28.30
CA VAL A 8 26.03 23.83 -27.53
C VAL A 8 25.47 24.50 -26.27
N LEU A 9 26.07 24.06 -25.17
CA LEU A 9 25.88 24.36 -23.75
C LEU A 9 26.36 25.77 -23.37
N ASP A 10 25.62 26.42 -22.49
CA ASP A 10 26.04 27.42 -21.50
C ASP A 10 24.91 27.42 -20.45
N GLY A 11 25.08 27.40 -19.14
CA GLY A 11 26.23 27.37 -18.26
C GLY A 11 25.64 27.21 -16.84
N ASP A 12 26.41 26.60 -15.95
CA ASP A 12 26.03 26.22 -14.60
C ASP A 12 25.40 27.35 -13.76
N SER A 13 24.32 27.03 -13.05
CA SER A 13 23.98 27.73 -11.81
C SER A 13 23.46 26.75 -10.76
N CYS A 14 24.40 26.15 -10.02
CA CYS A 14 24.12 25.49 -8.75
C CYS A 14 23.47 26.48 -7.74
N PRO A 15 22.55 26.01 -6.89
CA PRO A 15 21.99 26.82 -5.81
C PRO A 15 23.05 27.07 -4.73
N LYS A 16 23.30 28.34 -4.42
CA LYS A 16 24.15 28.75 -3.28
C LYS A 16 23.47 28.36 -1.96
N PRO A 17 24.17 27.68 -1.03
CA PRO A 17 23.71 27.55 0.34
C PRO A 17 24.00 28.87 1.09
N GLN A 18 22.98 29.53 1.61
CA GLN A 18 23.18 30.59 2.60
C GLN A 18 23.12 29.97 4.01
N MET A 19 24.30 29.74 4.56
CA MET A 19 24.49 29.70 6.01
C MET A 19 25.68 30.61 6.31
N GLU A 20 25.42 31.76 6.93
CA GLU A 20 26.46 32.44 7.70
C GLU A 20 25.84 33.07 8.95
N LYS A 21 26.08 32.40 10.08
CA LYS A 21 25.92 32.97 11.40
C LYS A 21 26.95 34.08 11.56
N ARG A 22 26.53 35.31 11.82
CA ARG A 22 27.36 36.33 12.46
C ARG A 22 26.75 36.71 13.81
N VAL A 23 27.39 36.22 14.86
CA VAL A 23 27.32 36.75 16.22
C VAL A 23 28.20 37.98 16.30
N LYS A 24 27.69 39.05 16.95
CA LYS A 24 28.35 40.24 17.56
C LYS A 24 27.34 41.40 17.48
N ASN A 25 26.94 42.13 18.53
CA ASN A 25 27.68 42.59 19.69
C ASN A 25 26.76 42.85 20.89
N VAL A 26 27.39 42.72 22.06
CA VAL A 26 27.00 43.19 23.38
C VAL A 26 26.83 44.72 23.36
N PHE A 27 25.69 45.21 23.86
CA PHE A 27 25.61 46.56 24.43
C PHE A 27 25.11 46.46 25.87
N VAL A 28 26.05 46.74 26.77
CA VAL A 28 25.83 47.09 28.16
C VAL A 28 25.41 48.56 28.17
N THR A 29 24.21 48.86 28.63
CA THR A 29 23.83 50.19 29.11
C THR A 29 23.55 50.12 30.59
N GLN A 30 24.38 50.83 31.34
CA GLN A 30 24.36 51.04 32.77
C GLN A 30 23.03 51.69 33.22
N PRO A 31 22.52 51.43 34.43
CA PRO A 31 21.52 52.28 35.03
C PRO A 31 22.20 53.47 35.75
N GLU A 32 21.81 54.68 35.35
CA GLU A 32 22.09 55.92 36.07
C GLU A 32 21.28 56.02 37.36
N ASP A 33 21.99 56.42 38.42
CA ASP A 33 21.47 56.88 39.71
C ASP A 33 21.11 58.37 39.61
N PRO A 34 19.91 58.77 40.07
CA PRO A 34 19.86 60.03 40.79
C PRO A 34 19.14 59.87 42.13
N ARG A 35 19.93 60.09 43.18
CA ARG A 35 19.52 60.64 44.46
C ARG A 35 18.46 61.73 44.27
N ASP A 36 17.32 61.56 44.93
CA ASP A 36 16.51 62.71 45.31
C ASP A 36 15.98 62.58 46.75
N ARG A 37 16.29 63.62 47.52
CA ARG A 37 16.04 63.74 48.95
C ARG A 37 14.57 64.04 49.19
N LYS A 38 13.88 63.22 49.98
CA LYS A 38 12.77 63.71 50.82
C LYS A 38 12.88 63.17 52.23
N LYS A 39 12.93 64.15 53.14
CA LYS A 39 12.92 64.05 54.60
C LYS A 39 11.64 63.35 55.04
N GLU A 40 11.76 62.33 55.88
CA GLU A 40 10.68 61.98 56.79
C GLU A 40 11.25 61.68 58.17
N THR A 41 10.60 62.34 59.11
CA THR A 41 11.01 62.62 60.47
C THR A 41 11.13 61.35 61.29
N MET A 42 12.31 61.17 61.88
CA MET A 42 12.58 60.12 62.86
C MET A 42 11.84 60.46 64.17
N CYS A 43 10.60 60.00 64.30
CA CYS A 43 9.90 59.94 65.59
C CYS A 43 10.17 58.58 66.23
N ILE A 44 11.05 58.59 67.24
CA ILE A 44 11.27 57.50 68.17
C ILE A 44 10.06 57.46 69.13
N PRO A 45 9.25 56.40 69.19
CA PRO A 45 8.40 56.16 70.34
C PRO A 45 9.22 55.41 71.37
N ALA A 46 9.59 56.10 72.45
CA ALA A 46 10.13 55.47 73.64
C ALA A 46 9.07 54.55 74.24
N THR A 47 9.30 53.24 74.20
CA THR A 47 8.66 52.29 75.10
C THR A 47 9.73 51.57 75.90
N THR A 48 9.72 51.86 77.19
CA THR A 48 10.39 51.11 78.24
C THR A 48 9.89 49.66 78.23
N GLU A 49 10.62 48.76 77.59
CA GLU A 49 10.38 47.33 77.73
C GLU A 49 11.72 46.57 77.85
N THR A 50 11.75 45.67 78.83
CA THR A 50 12.84 44.81 79.26
C THR A 50 13.61 44.19 78.09
N SER A 51 14.94 44.13 78.19
CA SER A 51 15.88 43.66 77.14
C SER A 51 15.57 42.31 76.49
N SER A 52 14.75 41.46 77.15
CA SER A 52 14.24 40.20 76.61
C SER A 52 13.19 40.38 75.49
N LYS A 53 12.31 41.41 75.57
CA LYS A 53 11.25 41.67 74.59
C LYS A 53 11.79 42.27 73.28
N LEU A 54 12.88 43.04 73.34
CA LEU A 54 13.54 43.67 72.19
C LEU A 54 14.33 42.64 71.35
N LEU A 55 14.98 41.69 72.02
CA LEU A 55 15.58 40.51 71.38
C LEU A 55 14.52 39.64 70.70
N GLU A 56 13.37 39.42 71.35
CA GLU A 56 12.27 38.65 70.78
C GLU A 56 11.60 39.36 69.59
N ALA A 57 11.47 40.68 69.64
CA ALA A 57 10.99 41.51 68.53
C ALA A 57 11.97 41.53 67.34
N GLY A 58 13.28 41.59 67.60
CA GLY A 58 14.33 41.48 66.57
C GLY A 58 14.35 40.10 65.89
N VAL A 59 14.20 39.02 66.67
CA VAL A 59 14.07 37.65 66.13
C VAL A 59 12.77 37.49 65.33
N LYS A 60 11.65 38.06 65.78
CA LYS A 60 10.38 38.08 65.03
C LYS A 60 10.49 38.89 63.72
N ALA A 61 11.18 40.02 63.72
CA ALA A 61 11.43 40.83 62.53
C ALA A 61 12.33 40.11 61.52
N LEU A 62 13.38 39.43 61.99
CA LEU A 62 14.30 38.67 61.14
C LEU A 62 13.62 37.42 60.55
N LYS A 63 12.79 36.72 61.32
CA LYS A 63 11.91 35.65 60.81
C LYS A 63 10.91 36.18 59.77
N LYS A 64 10.28 37.32 60.00
CA LYS A 64 9.37 37.96 59.03
C LYS A 64 10.11 38.38 57.75
N ALA A 65 11.31 38.94 57.85
CA ALA A 65 12.13 39.31 56.69
C ALA A 65 12.58 38.07 55.90
N LEU A 66 12.94 36.98 56.59
CA LEU A 66 13.26 35.70 55.95
C LEU A 66 12.03 35.12 55.21
N ILE A 67 10.85 35.18 55.82
CA ILE A 67 9.59 34.75 55.20
C ILE A 67 9.28 35.63 53.99
N ALA A 68 9.40 36.95 54.10
CA ALA A 68 9.18 37.88 52.99
C ALA A 68 10.16 37.63 51.83
N ARG A 69 11.43 37.32 52.13
CA ARG A 69 12.43 36.95 51.12
C ARG A 69 12.07 35.64 50.43
N LYS A 70 11.61 34.63 51.17
CA LYS A 70 11.14 33.36 50.59
C LYS A 70 9.87 33.53 49.76
N GLN A 71 8.98 34.43 50.16
CA GLN A 71 7.80 34.80 49.38
C GLN A 71 8.17 35.55 48.09
N ALA A 72 9.17 36.44 48.13
CA ALA A 72 9.70 37.10 46.95
C ALA A 72 10.37 36.11 45.99
N GLU A 73 11.18 35.16 46.50
CA GLU A 73 11.77 34.08 45.71
C GLU A 73 10.69 33.18 45.07
N LEU A 74 9.64 32.82 45.82
CA LEU A 74 8.50 32.06 45.28
C LEU A 74 7.75 32.84 44.20
N HIS A 75 7.50 34.13 44.41
CA HIS A 75 6.86 34.98 43.41
C HIS A 75 7.72 35.12 42.15
N GLU A 76 9.03 35.26 42.29
CA GLU A 76 9.96 35.27 41.15
C GLU A 76 9.92 33.95 40.37
N LEU A 77 9.90 32.82 41.07
CA LEU A 77 9.73 31.50 40.44
C LEU A 77 8.38 31.35 39.75
N ASP A 78 7.29 31.85 40.36
CA ASP A 78 5.95 31.83 39.77
C ASP A 78 5.89 32.68 38.50
N VAL A 79 6.54 33.85 38.47
CA VAL A 79 6.67 34.69 37.28
C VAL A 79 7.47 33.98 36.19
N GLN A 80 8.61 33.37 36.52
CA GLN A 80 9.41 32.61 35.55
C GLN A 80 8.63 31.42 34.99
N LEU A 81 7.87 30.72 35.83
CA LEU A 81 7.04 29.59 35.43
C LEU A 81 5.86 30.03 34.54
N ALA A 82 5.25 31.19 34.83
CA ALA A 82 4.23 31.78 33.98
C ALA A 82 4.77 32.18 32.60
N LEU A 83 5.95 32.82 32.55
CA LEU A 83 6.63 33.16 31.30
C LEU A 83 6.95 31.91 30.49
N LYS A 84 7.54 30.87 31.11
CA LYS A 84 7.81 29.59 30.42
C LYS A 84 6.53 28.96 29.88
N ARG A 85 5.45 28.96 30.66
CA ARG A 85 4.15 28.45 30.21
C ARG A 85 3.62 29.24 29.01
N GLN A 86 3.81 30.55 28.97
CA GLN A 86 3.43 31.38 27.84
C GLN A 86 4.28 31.07 26.61
N ASP A 87 5.62 31.01 26.75
CA ASP A 87 6.54 30.63 25.66
C ASP A 87 6.16 29.28 25.05
N PHE A 88 5.85 28.28 25.89
CA PHE A 88 5.39 26.98 25.43
C PHE A 88 4.07 27.06 24.66
N ARG A 89 3.10 27.87 25.12
CA ARG A 89 1.84 28.06 24.39
C ARG A 89 2.09 28.69 23.02
N SER A 90 2.89 29.76 22.96
CA SER A 90 3.24 30.41 21.69
C SER A 90 4.00 29.48 20.74
N CYS A 91 4.91 28.65 21.25
CA CYS A 91 5.58 27.62 20.45
C CYS A 91 4.60 26.58 19.92
N MET A 92 3.66 26.11 20.75
CA MET A 92 2.65 25.14 20.35
C MET A 92 1.70 25.70 19.28
N GLU A 93 1.28 26.96 19.40
CA GLU A 93 0.48 27.65 18.39
C GLU A 93 1.24 27.78 17.06
N ALA A 94 2.53 28.16 17.10
CA ALA A 94 3.37 28.23 15.91
C ALA A 94 3.54 26.85 15.24
N PHE A 95 3.69 25.77 16.01
CA PHE A 95 3.73 24.41 15.46
C PHE A 95 2.39 23.98 14.88
N ALA A 96 1.26 24.36 15.50
CA ALA A 96 -0.07 24.06 14.98
C ALA A 96 -0.30 24.74 13.62
N ILE A 97 0.08 26.02 13.50
CA ILE A 97 0.02 26.78 12.25
C ILE A 97 0.91 26.12 11.19
N ARG A 98 2.20 25.89 11.50
CA ARG A 98 3.16 25.24 10.60
C ARG A 98 2.67 23.88 10.09
N ARG A 99 2.04 23.10 10.97
CA ARG A 99 1.48 21.79 10.62
C ARG A 99 0.31 21.94 9.64
N SER A 100 -0.60 22.87 9.89
CA SER A 100 -1.73 23.14 8.99
C SER A 100 -1.27 23.67 7.61
N GLU A 101 -0.24 24.51 7.57
CA GLU A 101 0.38 25.00 6.33
C GLU A 101 1.03 23.86 5.54
N LEU A 102 1.75 22.95 6.21
CA LEU A 102 2.35 21.79 5.56
C LEU A 102 1.29 20.81 5.04
N GLU A 103 0.21 20.59 5.79
CA GLU A 103 -0.90 19.74 5.35
C GLU A 103 -1.60 20.34 4.11
N THR A 104 -1.83 21.65 4.08
CA THR A 104 -2.41 22.31 2.89
C THR A 104 -1.47 22.30 1.69
N GLN A 105 -0.17 22.54 1.88
CA GLN A 105 0.85 22.42 0.81
C GLN A 105 0.93 20.99 0.27
N GLN A 106 0.92 19.98 1.14
CA GLN A 106 0.93 18.60 0.72
C GLN A 106 -0.31 18.26 -0.11
N GLN A 107 -1.48 18.77 0.29
CA GLN A 107 -2.71 18.56 -0.45
C GLN A 107 -2.68 19.26 -1.82
N GLN A 108 -2.18 20.50 -1.90
CA GLN A 108 -1.98 21.21 -3.16
C GLN A 108 -1.04 20.47 -4.10
N ASN A 109 0.10 19.98 -3.60
CA ASN A 109 1.06 19.21 -4.39
C ASN A 109 0.42 17.93 -4.97
N LYS A 110 -0.38 17.21 -4.17
CA LYS A 110 -1.12 16.03 -4.64
C LYS A 110 -2.13 16.40 -5.73
N GLU A 111 -2.81 17.53 -5.60
CA GLU A 111 -3.74 18.00 -6.62
C GLU A 111 -3.05 18.41 -7.92
N GLU A 112 -1.88 19.04 -7.84
CA GLU A 112 -1.04 19.35 -9.00
C GLU A 112 -0.53 18.08 -9.68
N GLU A 113 -0.03 17.12 -8.91
CA GLU A 113 0.41 15.82 -9.40
C GLU A 113 -0.72 15.10 -10.16
N MET A 114 -1.92 15.02 -9.57
CA MET A 114 -3.09 14.45 -10.25
C MET A 114 -3.46 15.20 -11.55
N LYS A 115 -3.29 16.53 -11.60
CA LYS A 115 -3.52 17.31 -12.83
C LYS A 115 -2.47 17.00 -13.89
N PHE A 116 -1.20 16.88 -13.50
CA PHE A 116 -0.11 16.51 -14.40
C PHE A 116 -0.28 15.10 -14.95
N GLU A 117 -0.62 14.12 -14.11
CA GLU A 117 -0.91 12.75 -14.54
C GLU A 117 -2.04 12.71 -15.56
N LYS A 118 -3.14 13.42 -15.31
CA LYS A 118 -4.27 13.54 -16.25
C LYS A 118 -3.84 14.17 -17.57
N PHE A 119 -3.05 15.25 -17.51
CA PHE A 119 -2.54 15.92 -18.71
C PHE A 119 -1.63 15.01 -19.53
N VAL A 120 -0.70 14.30 -18.88
CA VAL A 120 0.19 13.33 -19.54
C VAL A 120 -0.64 12.22 -20.17
N ALA A 121 -1.61 11.64 -19.46
CA ALA A 121 -2.49 10.61 -19.98
C ALA A 121 -3.27 11.08 -21.22
N GLU A 122 -3.87 12.28 -21.18
CA GLU A 122 -4.58 12.85 -22.35
C GLU A 122 -3.65 13.08 -23.54
N LYS A 123 -2.43 13.58 -23.28
CA LYS A 123 -1.43 13.82 -24.33
C LYS A 123 -0.96 12.52 -24.95
N GLU A 124 -0.75 11.49 -24.15
CA GLU A 124 -0.43 10.15 -24.66
C GLU A 124 -1.56 9.58 -25.50
N VAL A 125 -2.82 9.72 -25.08
CA VAL A 125 -3.97 9.30 -25.88
C VAL A 125 -4.01 10.05 -27.22
N LYS A 126 -3.77 11.36 -27.23
CA LYS A 126 -3.68 12.16 -28.47
C LYS A 126 -2.53 11.68 -29.37
N ARG A 127 -1.35 11.42 -28.80
CA ARG A 127 -0.18 10.88 -29.51
C ARG A 127 -0.49 9.52 -30.14
N ARG A 128 -1.07 8.59 -29.36
CA ARG A 128 -1.44 7.25 -29.84
C ARG A 128 -2.49 7.33 -30.96
N LYS A 129 -3.49 8.20 -30.83
CA LYS A 129 -4.50 8.42 -31.90
C LYS A 129 -3.85 8.95 -33.18
N ALA A 130 -2.98 9.95 -33.07
CA ALA A 130 -2.27 10.51 -34.23
C ALA A 130 -1.37 9.48 -34.92
N LEU A 131 -0.67 8.65 -34.15
CA LEU A 131 0.17 7.57 -34.69
C LEU A 131 -0.67 6.53 -35.43
N LYS A 132 -1.77 6.06 -34.84
CA LYS A 132 -2.68 5.11 -35.51
C LYS A 132 -3.24 5.68 -36.82
N GLN A 133 -3.64 6.95 -36.82
CA GLN A 133 -4.10 7.61 -38.05
C GLN A 133 -2.98 7.71 -39.10
N CYS A 134 -1.74 7.97 -38.70
CA CYS A 134 -0.61 7.96 -39.62
C CYS A 134 -0.34 6.57 -40.19
N GLU A 135 -0.41 5.52 -39.36
CA GLU A 135 -0.24 4.13 -39.78
C GLU A 135 -1.35 3.72 -40.78
N GLU A 136 -2.61 3.97 -40.44
CA GLU A 136 -3.76 3.69 -41.31
C GLU A 136 -3.67 4.43 -42.66
N THR A 137 -3.28 5.71 -42.64
CA THR A 137 -3.13 6.49 -43.88
C THR A 137 -1.95 6.01 -44.72
N LEU A 138 -0.85 5.58 -44.09
CA LEU A 138 0.29 4.99 -44.78
C LEU A 138 -0.11 3.68 -45.46
N GLU A 139 -0.78 2.77 -44.74
CA GLU A 139 -1.28 1.51 -45.29
C GLU A 139 -2.23 1.74 -46.47
N GLN A 140 -3.18 2.66 -46.32
CA GLN A 140 -4.08 3.05 -47.42
C GLN A 140 -3.32 3.63 -48.61
N ASN A 141 -2.27 4.42 -48.38
CA ASN A 141 -1.45 4.98 -49.46
C ASN A 141 -0.69 3.88 -50.21
N ILE A 142 -0.14 2.90 -49.49
CA ILE A 142 0.53 1.74 -50.11
C ILE A 142 -0.45 0.96 -50.98
N LEU A 143 -1.66 0.69 -50.49
CA LEU A 143 -2.67 -0.05 -51.27
C LEU A 143 -3.07 0.72 -52.53
N LYS A 144 -3.34 2.02 -52.42
CA LYS A 144 -3.68 2.87 -53.57
C LYS A 144 -2.54 2.97 -54.58
N ARG A 145 -1.28 3.03 -54.12
CA ARG A 145 -0.11 3.02 -55.02
C ARG A 145 -0.02 1.73 -55.81
N ARG A 146 -0.20 0.58 -55.16
CA ARG A 146 -0.22 -0.73 -55.85
C ARG A 146 -1.35 -0.79 -56.88
N GLU A 147 -2.54 -0.33 -56.52
CA GLU A 147 -3.67 -0.29 -57.46
C GLU A 147 -3.38 0.62 -58.67
N ILE A 148 -2.76 1.80 -58.44
CA ILE A 148 -2.33 2.68 -59.53
C ILE A 148 -1.30 1.98 -60.41
N GLU A 149 -0.30 1.32 -59.82
CA GLU A 149 0.72 0.57 -60.55
C GLU A 149 0.08 -0.53 -61.43
N ASP A 150 -0.80 -1.35 -60.85
CA ASP A 150 -1.52 -2.41 -61.56
C ASP A 150 -2.38 -1.85 -62.71
N LEU A 151 -3.11 -0.76 -62.47
CA LEU A 151 -3.94 -0.11 -63.49
C LEU A 151 -3.08 0.49 -64.61
N THR A 152 -1.94 1.11 -64.28
CA THR A 152 -1.01 1.63 -65.29
C THR A 152 -0.41 0.52 -66.14
N GLU A 153 -0.09 -0.63 -65.54
CA GLU A 153 0.39 -1.79 -66.29
C GLU A 153 -0.70 -2.33 -67.24
N GLN A 154 -1.95 -2.41 -66.78
CA GLN A 154 -3.07 -2.81 -67.63
C GLN A 154 -3.30 -1.83 -68.79
N LEU A 155 -3.24 -0.51 -68.52
CA LEU A 155 -3.37 0.51 -69.55
C LEU A 155 -2.28 0.39 -70.62
N THR A 156 -1.01 0.24 -70.22
CA THR A 156 0.09 0.08 -71.17
C THR A 156 -0.05 -1.20 -72.01
N LYS A 157 -0.49 -2.32 -71.41
CA LYS A 157 -0.81 -3.56 -72.14
C LYS A 157 -1.94 -3.35 -73.16
N LEU A 158 -2.99 -2.62 -72.80
CA LEU A 158 -4.09 -2.32 -73.71
C LEU A 158 -3.69 -1.36 -74.83
N GLU A 159 -2.88 -0.34 -74.54
CA GLU A 159 -2.38 0.61 -75.53
C GLU A 159 -1.48 -0.06 -76.56
N THR A 160 -0.54 -0.90 -76.12
CA THR A 160 0.33 -1.68 -77.01
C THR A 160 -0.50 -2.62 -77.88
N ARG A 161 -1.48 -3.33 -77.30
CA ARG A 161 -2.40 -4.17 -78.08
C ARG A 161 -3.21 -3.37 -79.09
N ARG A 162 -3.73 -2.20 -78.71
CA ARG A 162 -4.46 -1.30 -79.60
C ARG A 162 -3.58 -0.86 -80.77
N GLN A 163 -2.31 -0.53 -80.51
CA GLN A 163 -1.37 -0.13 -81.55
C GLN A 163 -1.07 -1.28 -82.53
N VAL A 164 -0.85 -2.49 -82.02
CA VAL A 164 -0.66 -3.69 -82.86
C VAL A 164 -1.89 -3.96 -83.72
N LEU A 165 -3.09 -3.87 -83.14
CA LEU A 165 -4.34 -4.05 -83.88
C LEU A 165 -4.50 -2.98 -84.95
N LYS A 166 -4.22 -1.72 -84.64
CA LYS A 166 -4.27 -0.60 -85.60
C LYS A 166 -3.36 -0.85 -86.81
N GLN A 167 -2.12 -1.29 -86.57
CA GLN A 167 -1.20 -1.64 -87.65
C GLN A 167 -1.71 -2.83 -88.49
N ARG A 168 -2.32 -3.85 -87.85
CA ARG A 168 -2.92 -4.98 -88.57
C ARG A 168 -4.12 -4.54 -89.41
N THR A 169 -4.98 -3.67 -88.90
CA THR A 169 -6.13 -3.13 -89.65
C THR A 169 -5.66 -2.29 -90.84
N GLU A 170 -4.62 -1.47 -90.68
CA GLU A 170 -4.04 -0.69 -91.78
C GLU A 170 -3.47 -1.60 -92.88
N LYS A 171 -2.77 -2.68 -92.51
CA LYS A 171 -2.28 -3.69 -93.48
C LYS A 171 -3.43 -4.40 -94.19
N ASN A 172 -4.49 -4.76 -93.45
CA ASN A 172 -5.63 -5.49 -94.00
C ASN A 172 -6.54 -4.62 -94.88
N LYS A 173 -6.54 -3.31 -94.67
CA LYS A 173 -7.30 -2.34 -95.47
C LYS A 173 -6.97 -2.43 -96.96
N ILE A 174 -5.73 -2.74 -97.32
CA ILE A 174 -5.31 -2.94 -98.72
C ILE A 174 -6.09 -4.10 -99.36
N TYR A 175 -6.28 -5.20 -98.62
CA TYR A 175 -7.05 -6.35 -99.10
C TYR A 175 -8.54 -6.06 -99.11
N GLU A 176 -9.07 -5.32 -98.13
CA GLU A 176 -10.46 -4.86 -98.13
C GLU A 176 -10.75 -4.00 -99.37
N ASP A 177 -9.93 -2.98 -99.63
CA ASP A 177 -10.06 -2.09 -100.79
C ASP A 177 -9.95 -2.87 -102.11
N TYR A 178 -9.06 -3.86 -102.18
CA TYR A 178 -8.95 -4.77 -103.33
C TYR A 178 -10.20 -5.63 -103.49
N LEU A 179 -10.65 -6.28 -102.42
CA LEU A 179 -11.83 -7.16 -102.44
C LEU A 179 -13.10 -6.40 -102.80
N MET A 180 -13.30 -5.20 -102.25
CA MET A 180 -14.40 -4.32 -102.59
C MET A 180 -14.39 -3.96 -104.08
N LYS A 181 -13.23 -3.57 -104.62
CA LYS A 181 -13.08 -3.34 -106.07
C LYS A 181 -13.39 -4.60 -106.87
N THR A 182 -12.94 -5.78 -106.45
CA THR A 182 -13.23 -7.02 -107.19
C THR A 182 -14.68 -7.48 -107.08
N LEU A 183 -15.37 -7.15 -105.98
CA LEU A 183 -16.78 -7.46 -105.77
C LEU A 183 -17.65 -6.74 -106.83
N ASP A 184 -17.30 -5.49 -107.16
CA ASP A 184 -17.96 -4.71 -108.20
C ASP A 184 -17.80 -5.33 -109.61
N HIS A 185 -16.77 -6.16 -109.80
CA HIS A 185 -16.44 -6.81 -111.08
C HIS A 185 -16.89 -8.27 -111.13
N LEU A 186 -17.39 -8.82 -110.02
CA LEU A 186 -17.83 -10.20 -109.96
C LEU A 186 -19.26 -10.29 -110.49
N PRO A 187 -19.54 -11.11 -111.53
CA PRO A 187 -20.91 -11.41 -111.90
C PRO A 187 -21.64 -11.95 -110.68
N SER A 188 -22.93 -11.62 -110.52
CA SER A 188 -23.76 -12.16 -109.44
C SER A 188 -23.90 -13.68 -109.63
N ILE A 189 -22.88 -14.44 -109.22
CA ILE A 189 -22.84 -15.89 -109.36
C ILE A 189 -23.83 -16.42 -108.32
N PRO A 190 -24.90 -17.10 -108.74
CA PRO A 190 -25.87 -17.65 -107.82
C PRO A 190 -25.16 -18.64 -106.90
N HIS A 191 -25.29 -18.37 -105.60
CA HIS A 191 -24.65 -19.08 -104.50
C HIS A 191 -24.46 -20.57 -104.77
N HIS A 192 -23.22 -20.97 -105.03
CA HIS A 192 -22.82 -22.36 -104.88
C HIS A 192 -22.71 -22.66 -103.38
N ASN A 193 -23.85 -22.64 -102.71
CA ASN A 193 -24.00 -23.30 -101.44
C ASN A 193 -23.83 -24.81 -101.65
N SER A 194 -23.27 -25.47 -100.64
CA SER A 194 -23.74 -26.76 -100.10
C SER A 194 -22.95 -28.05 -100.28
N SER A 195 -21.64 -28.08 -100.63
CA SER A 195 -20.94 -29.39 -100.59
C SER A 195 -19.49 -29.43 -100.08
N LYS A 196 -18.66 -28.40 -100.25
CA LYS A 196 -17.25 -28.44 -99.78
C LYS A 196 -16.73 -27.12 -99.21
N SER A 197 -17.53 -26.44 -98.38
CA SER A 197 -16.98 -25.34 -97.58
C SER A 197 -16.11 -25.92 -96.47
N PHE A 198 -14.78 -25.92 -96.67
CA PHE A 198 -13.79 -26.29 -95.64
C PHE A 198 -13.91 -25.44 -94.37
N THR A 199 -14.60 -24.31 -94.45
CA THR A 199 -14.85 -23.39 -93.34
C THR A 199 -15.83 -23.95 -92.32
N MET A 200 -16.87 -24.70 -92.73
CA MET A 200 -17.88 -25.18 -91.78
C MET A 200 -17.36 -26.23 -90.76
N PRO A 201 -16.54 -27.22 -91.13
CA PRO A 201 -15.90 -28.09 -90.16
C PRO A 201 -15.00 -27.36 -89.16
N ILE A 202 -14.31 -26.30 -89.60
CA ILE A 202 -13.47 -25.47 -88.73
C ILE A 202 -14.32 -24.69 -87.73
N ILE A 203 -15.44 -24.11 -88.18
CA ILE A 203 -16.41 -23.41 -87.31
C ILE A 203 -16.97 -24.38 -86.27
N ARG A 204 -17.44 -25.56 -86.68
CA ARG A 204 -17.98 -26.57 -85.75
C ARG A 204 -16.95 -27.05 -84.73
N ARG A 205 -15.68 -27.20 -85.12
CA ARG A 205 -14.60 -27.53 -84.18
C ARG A 205 -14.36 -26.41 -83.18
N HIS A 206 -14.40 -25.16 -83.63
CA HIS A 206 -14.24 -24.01 -82.75
C HIS A 206 -15.40 -23.91 -81.74
N GLU A 207 -16.64 -24.11 -82.19
CA GLU A 207 -17.83 -24.16 -81.33
C GLU A 207 -17.73 -25.27 -80.27
N MET A 208 -17.27 -26.47 -80.66
CA MET A 208 -17.07 -27.55 -79.71
C MET A 208 -15.96 -27.23 -78.70
N LEU A 209 -14.85 -26.64 -79.15
CA LEU A 209 -13.76 -26.22 -78.27
C LEU A 209 -14.17 -25.08 -77.33
N SER A 210 -15.01 -24.14 -77.77
CA SER A 210 -15.49 -23.06 -76.92
C SER A 210 -16.44 -23.57 -75.83
N VAL A 211 -17.34 -24.50 -76.18
CA VAL A 211 -18.24 -25.16 -75.21
C VAL A 211 -17.43 -25.95 -74.18
N THR A 212 -16.51 -26.82 -74.62
CA THR A 212 -15.67 -27.61 -73.70
C THR A 212 -14.79 -26.73 -72.82
N HIS A 213 -14.25 -25.63 -73.35
CA HIS A 213 -13.51 -24.65 -72.56
C HIS A 213 -14.39 -23.99 -71.49
N GLN A 214 -15.62 -23.61 -71.84
CA GLN A 214 -16.56 -23.02 -70.88
C GLN A 214 -16.95 -24.01 -69.77
N GLU A 215 -17.15 -25.27 -70.10
CA GLU A 215 -17.40 -26.34 -69.13
C GLU A 215 -16.23 -26.53 -68.16
N LEU A 216 -15.00 -26.54 -68.68
CA LEU A 216 -13.79 -26.62 -67.85
C LEU A 216 -13.66 -25.42 -66.90
N LEU A 217 -13.95 -24.20 -67.38
CA LEU A 217 -13.97 -23.01 -66.53
C LEU A 217 -15.06 -23.06 -65.46
N GLN A 218 -16.23 -23.61 -65.76
CA GLN A 218 -17.27 -23.82 -64.75
C GLN A 218 -16.84 -24.85 -63.72
N ARG A 219 -16.20 -25.95 -64.14
CA ARG A 219 -15.67 -26.96 -63.23
C ARG A 219 -14.60 -26.38 -62.32
N LEU A 220 -13.69 -25.58 -62.85
CA LEU A 220 -12.65 -24.91 -62.08
C LEU A 220 -13.26 -23.99 -61.01
N ARG A 221 -14.22 -23.14 -61.37
CA ARG A 221 -14.95 -22.29 -60.42
C ARG A 221 -15.65 -23.07 -59.31
N ARG A 222 -16.24 -24.24 -59.63
CA ARG A 222 -16.86 -25.12 -58.61
C ARG A 222 -15.83 -25.68 -57.65
N MET A 223 -14.64 -26.07 -58.14
CA MET A 223 -13.56 -26.55 -57.28
C MET A 223 -13.00 -25.43 -56.39
N GLU A 224 -12.81 -24.22 -56.93
CA GLU A 224 -12.38 -23.05 -56.15
C GLU A 224 -13.38 -22.74 -55.02
N ALA A 225 -14.68 -22.73 -55.33
CA ALA A 225 -15.73 -22.55 -54.31
C ALA A 225 -15.71 -23.64 -53.23
N ALA A 226 -15.46 -24.91 -53.61
CA ALA A 226 -15.34 -26.00 -52.64
C ALA A 226 -14.10 -25.83 -51.75
N VAL A 227 -12.96 -25.43 -52.32
CA VAL A 227 -11.74 -25.12 -51.57
C VAL A 227 -11.98 -23.99 -50.57
N GLU A 228 -12.62 -22.90 -50.99
CA GLU A 228 -13.00 -21.80 -50.08
C GLU A 228 -13.91 -22.26 -48.96
N GLN A 229 -14.89 -23.13 -49.24
CA GLN A 229 -15.78 -23.69 -48.21
C GLN A 229 -15.00 -24.54 -47.20
N HIS A 230 -14.09 -25.40 -47.66
CA HIS A 230 -13.24 -26.19 -46.77
C HIS A 230 -12.30 -25.32 -45.93
N TRP A 231 -11.77 -24.24 -46.49
CA TRP A 231 -10.99 -23.26 -45.73
C TRP A 231 -11.81 -22.59 -44.62
N ARG A 232 -13.05 -22.18 -44.91
CA ARG A 232 -13.96 -21.62 -43.90
C ARG A 232 -14.27 -22.64 -42.80
N GLN A 233 -14.59 -23.88 -43.17
CA GLN A 233 -14.83 -24.96 -42.21
C GLN A 233 -13.62 -25.22 -41.31
N LEU A 234 -12.41 -25.26 -41.88
CA LEU A 234 -11.19 -25.45 -41.12
C LEU A 234 -10.96 -24.29 -40.13
N GLN A 235 -11.22 -23.06 -40.57
CA GLN A 235 -11.08 -21.89 -39.71
C GLN A 235 -12.11 -21.90 -38.58
N ASP A 236 -13.36 -22.26 -38.86
CA ASP A 236 -14.41 -22.39 -37.85
C ASP A 236 -14.06 -23.47 -36.82
N MET A 237 -13.57 -24.64 -37.27
CA MET A 237 -13.10 -25.71 -36.38
C MET A 237 -11.93 -25.25 -35.51
N LYS A 238 -10.98 -24.49 -36.08
CA LYS A 238 -9.85 -23.95 -35.32
C LYS A 238 -10.31 -22.94 -34.26
N GLN A 239 -11.27 -22.08 -34.59
CA GLN A 239 -11.85 -21.13 -33.65
C GLN A 239 -12.62 -21.85 -32.53
N GLN A 240 -13.46 -22.81 -32.88
CA GLN A 240 -14.18 -23.63 -31.91
C GLN A 240 -13.22 -24.38 -30.97
N HIS A 241 -12.18 -25.01 -31.51
CA HIS A 241 -11.17 -25.67 -30.69
C HIS A 241 -10.46 -24.67 -29.76
N SER A 242 -10.09 -23.49 -30.25
CA SER A 242 -9.51 -22.44 -29.40
C SER A 242 -10.44 -22.01 -28.27
N ILE A 243 -11.75 -21.91 -28.54
CA ILE A 243 -12.76 -21.59 -27.52
C ILE A 243 -12.85 -22.73 -26.50
N THR A 244 -12.91 -23.99 -26.94
CA THR A 244 -12.93 -25.16 -26.04
C THR A 244 -11.67 -25.25 -25.17
N MET A 245 -10.50 -24.98 -25.74
CA MET A 245 -9.24 -24.92 -25.00
C MET A 245 -9.26 -23.81 -23.93
N LEU A 246 -9.84 -22.66 -24.24
CA LEU A 246 -9.98 -21.57 -23.28
C LEU A 246 -10.98 -21.91 -22.17
N MET A 247 -12.10 -22.55 -22.51
CA MET A 247 -13.09 -23.01 -21.53
C MET A 247 -12.52 -24.07 -20.58
N SER A 248 -11.84 -25.09 -21.11
CA SER A 248 -11.17 -26.10 -20.27
C SER A 248 -10.03 -25.51 -19.43
N SER A 249 -9.26 -24.56 -19.96
CA SER A 249 -8.26 -23.83 -19.17
C SER A 249 -8.88 -23.01 -18.04
N LYS A 250 -10.07 -22.43 -18.27
CA LYS A 250 -10.82 -21.72 -17.23
C LYS A 250 -11.29 -22.69 -16.14
N GLU A 251 -11.91 -23.80 -16.52
CA GLU A 251 -12.34 -24.85 -15.58
C GLU A 251 -11.16 -25.37 -14.74
N LEU A 252 -10.01 -25.64 -15.36
CA LEU A 252 -8.79 -26.04 -14.66
C LEU A 252 -8.33 -24.98 -13.65
N SER A 253 -8.43 -23.71 -13.99
CA SER A 253 -8.03 -22.60 -13.11
C SER A 253 -8.99 -22.47 -11.92
N GLU A 254 -10.29 -22.67 -12.15
CA GLU A 254 -11.32 -22.67 -11.10
C GLU A 254 -11.10 -23.83 -10.13
N LEU A 255 -10.93 -25.06 -10.63
CA LEU A 255 -10.61 -26.24 -9.80
C LEU A 255 -9.30 -26.05 -9.03
N HIS A 256 -8.28 -25.45 -9.66
CA HIS A 256 -7.01 -25.19 -8.98
C HIS A 256 -7.18 -24.19 -7.83
N SER A 257 -7.95 -23.11 -8.05
CA SER A 257 -8.28 -22.15 -7.00
C SER A 257 -9.06 -22.79 -5.85
N GLU A 258 -10.03 -23.66 -6.15
CA GLU A 258 -10.77 -24.40 -5.13
C GLU A 258 -9.84 -25.30 -4.30
N LEU A 259 -8.95 -26.03 -4.96
CA LEU A 259 -7.98 -26.90 -4.33
C LEU A 259 -7.04 -26.12 -3.40
N GLU A 260 -6.49 -25.00 -3.84
CA GLU A 260 -5.63 -24.15 -3.00
C GLU A 260 -6.42 -23.56 -1.82
N SER A 261 -7.69 -23.17 -2.01
CA SER A 261 -8.55 -22.71 -0.91
C SER A 261 -8.79 -23.80 0.13
N LEU A 262 -8.96 -25.05 -0.29
CA LEU A 262 -9.16 -26.20 0.60
C LEU A 262 -7.86 -26.57 1.33
N LYS A 263 -6.71 -26.54 0.64
CA LYS A 263 -5.40 -26.72 1.28
C LYS A 263 -5.16 -25.68 2.36
N GLU A 264 -5.46 -24.41 2.08
CA GLU A 264 -5.28 -23.34 3.06
C GLU A 264 -6.20 -23.49 4.28
N LYS A 265 -7.47 -23.86 4.05
CA LYS A 265 -8.39 -24.22 5.15
C LYS A 265 -7.86 -25.38 5.98
N ASN A 266 -7.33 -26.42 5.34
CA ASN A 266 -6.77 -27.57 6.05
C ASN A 266 -5.53 -27.16 6.88
N ARG A 267 -4.62 -26.38 6.29
CA ARG A 267 -3.46 -25.80 7.00
C ARG A 267 -3.89 -24.99 8.22
N GLN A 268 -4.93 -24.17 8.09
CA GLN A 268 -5.47 -23.38 9.20
C GLN A 268 -6.01 -24.27 10.32
N VAL A 269 -6.71 -25.35 9.98
CA VAL A 269 -7.22 -26.33 10.95
C VAL A 269 -6.07 -27.07 11.65
N GLU A 270 -5.03 -27.46 10.92
CA GLU A 270 -3.84 -28.10 11.48
C GLU A 270 -3.12 -27.19 12.49
N VAL A 271 -2.92 -25.92 12.15
CA VAL A 271 -2.32 -24.93 13.06
C VAL A 271 -3.19 -24.75 14.32
N ASN A 272 -4.51 -24.63 14.15
CA ASN A 272 -5.44 -24.52 15.26
C ASN A 272 -5.42 -25.76 16.18
N LEU A 273 -5.30 -26.95 15.60
CA LEU A 273 -5.19 -28.20 16.35
C LEU A 273 -3.88 -28.26 17.14
N LEU A 274 -2.75 -27.88 16.52
CA LEU A 274 -1.46 -27.81 17.21
C LEU A 274 -1.49 -26.81 18.37
N MET A 275 -2.09 -25.64 18.17
CA MET A 275 -2.27 -24.64 19.22
C MET A 275 -3.09 -25.20 20.38
N LYS A 276 -4.25 -25.80 20.10
CA LYS A 276 -5.09 -26.44 21.13
C LYS A 276 -4.34 -27.53 21.89
N ARG A 277 -3.59 -28.38 21.17
CA ARG A 277 -2.75 -29.42 21.78
C ARG A 277 -1.67 -28.83 22.68
N GLY A 278 -1.05 -27.72 22.27
CA GLY A 278 -0.09 -26.98 23.08
C GLY A 278 -0.71 -26.48 24.39
N VAL A 279 -1.87 -25.84 24.32
CA VAL A 279 -2.61 -25.36 25.51
C VAL A 279 -3.02 -26.51 26.42
N SER A 280 -3.51 -27.63 25.87
CA SER A 280 -3.83 -28.82 26.66
C SER A 280 -2.61 -29.42 27.36
N ARG A 281 -1.44 -29.42 26.69
CA ARG A 281 -0.19 -29.88 27.29
C ARG A 281 0.25 -28.98 28.44
N GLU A 282 0.22 -27.66 28.24
CA GLU A 282 0.56 -26.67 29.27
C GLU A 282 -0.34 -26.82 30.51
N LYS A 283 -1.66 -26.95 30.33
CA LYS A 283 -2.59 -27.23 31.43
C LYS A 283 -2.27 -28.55 32.13
N GLY A 284 -1.91 -29.60 31.38
CA GLY A 284 -1.49 -30.88 31.95
C GLY A 284 -0.21 -30.75 32.79
N GLU A 285 0.77 -29.99 32.31
CA GLU A 285 2.02 -29.68 33.03
C GLU A 285 1.75 -28.87 34.31
N GLU A 286 0.87 -27.87 34.26
CA GLU A 286 0.44 -27.09 35.43
C GLU A 286 -0.24 -27.96 36.49
N VAL A 287 -1.19 -28.82 36.07
CA VAL A 287 -1.84 -29.77 36.98
C VAL A 287 -0.83 -30.76 37.56
N GLY A 288 0.12 -31.26 36.76
CA GLY A 288 1.21 -32.11 37.24
C GLY A 288 2.08 -31.44 38.30
N LYS A 289 2.47 -30.17 38.08
CA LYS A 289 3.23 -29.37 39.06
C LYS A 289 2.43 -29.17 40.35
N LEU A 290 1.13 -28.88 40.25
CA LEU A 290 0.25 -28.72 41.40
C LEU A 290 0.15 -30.03 42.21
N LEU A 291 -0.05 -31.17 41.53
CA LEU A 291 -0.10 -32.49 42.17
C LEU A 291 1.20 -32.83 42.89
N MET A 292 2.35 -32.55 42.26
CA MET A 292 3.66 -32.71 42.89
C MET A 292 3.81 -31.82 44.12
N ALA A 293 3.41 -30.55 44.04
CA ALA A 293 3.47 -29.64 45.18
C ALA A 293 2.60 -30.14 46.34
N VAL A 294 1.36 -30.57 46.07
CA VAL A 294 0.49 -31.16 47.10
C VAL A 294 1.12 -32.38 47.75
N ASN A 295 1.69 -33.29 46.95
CA ASN A 295 2.35 -34.49 47.47
C ASN A 295 3.58 -34.13 48.34
N ASN A 296 4.40 -33.18 47.88
CA ASN A 296 5.55 -32.70 48.65
C ASN A 296 5.11 -32.06 49.98
N LEU A 297 4.10 -31.18 49.97
CA LEU A 297 3.56 -30.58 51.20
C LEU A 297 2.94 -31.63 52.13
N ALA A 298 2.26 -32.64 51.59
CA ALA A 298 1.67 -33.71 52.37
C ALA A 298 2.74 -34.59 53.04
N GLN A 299 3.88 -34.80 52.38
CA GLN A 299 5.05 -35.47 52.96
C GLN A 299 5.66 -34.64 54.11
N GLU A 300 5.79 -33.33 53.94
CA GLU A 300 6.35 -32.44 54.97
C GLU A 300 5.39 -32.26 56.17
N CYS A 301 4.09 -32.20 55.92
CA CYS A 301 3.03 -31.99 56.90
C CYS A 301 2.36 -33.30 57.33
N TYR A 302 3.12 -34.41 57.32
CA TYR A 302 2.56 -35.72 57.58
C TYR A 302 1.96 -35.82 58.99
N ILE A 303 0.68 -36.21 59.06
CA ILE A 303 -0.02 -36.51 60.30
C ILE A 303 -0.26 -38.03 60.35
N PRO A 304 0.27 -38.75 61.35
CA PRO A 304 0.15 -40.21 61.45
C PRO A 304 -1.29 -40.74 61.50
N GLU A 305 -2.25 -39.92 61.94
CA GLU A 305 -3.67 -40.25 62.05
C GLU A 305 -4.35 -40.50 60.69
N PHE A 306 -3.77 -39.98 59.61
CA PHE A 306 -4.33 -40.10 58.26
C PHE A 306 -3.86 -41.37 57.51
N GLY A 307 -2.99 -42.19 58.11
CA GLY A 307 -2.50 -43.45 57.53
C GLY A 307 -1.28 -43.28 56.61
N PRO A 308 -0.84 -44.35 55.90
CA PRO A 308 0.32 -44.30 55.00
C PRO A 308 0.06 -43.38 53.78
N LEU A 309 1.07 -42.65 53.31
CA LEU A 309 0.95 -41.77 52.14
C LEU A 309 0.73 -42.54 50.82
N GLU A 310 1.22 -43.77 50.70
CA GLU A 310 1.09 -44.58 49.49
C GLU A 310 -0.36 -45.02 49.27
N GLY A 311 -1.01 -44.42 48.27
CA GLY A 311 -2.40 -44.71 47.89
C GLY A 311 -3.43 -43.69 48.37
N MET A 312 -3.02 -42.64 49.09
CA MET A 312 -3.91 -41.57 49.52
C MET A 312 -4.37 -40.72 48.32
N SER A 313 -5.64 -40.29 48.31
CA SER A 313 -6.14 -39.38 47.28
C SER A 313 -5.58 -37.96 47.47
N VAL A 314 -5.49 -37.19 46.38
CA VAL A 314 -4.99 -35.80 46.42
C VAL A 314 -5.84 -34.91 47.32
N LEU A 315 -7.16 -35.10 47.33
CA LEU A 315 -8.07 -34.33 48.18
C LEU A 315 -7.81 -34.60 49.65
N THR A 316 -7.67 -35.87 50.02
CA THR A 316 -7.33 -36.27 51.39
C THR A 316 -5.94 -35.77 51.83
N MET A 317 -4.96 -35.72 50.91
CA MET A 317 -3.66 -35.10 51.18
C MET A 317 -3.78 -33.59 51.46
N MET A 318 -4.61 -32.86 50.69
CA MET A 318 -4.85 -31.44 50.93
C MET A 318 -5.59 -31.18 52.24
N ASP A 319 -6.57 -32.01 52.59
CA ASP A 319 -7.28 -31.91 53.87
C ASP A 319 -6.33 -32.14 55.05
N MET A 320 -5.41 -33.09 54.95
CA MET A 320 -4.37 -33.31 55.96
C MET A 320 -3.44 -32.10 56.08
N VAL A 321 -2.93 -31.56 54.96
CA VAL A 321 -2.08 -30.36 54.95
C VAL A 321 -2.82 -29.18 55.59
N LYS A 322 -4.11 -29.03 55.32
CA LYS A 322 -4.95 -27.98 55.92
C LYS A 322 -5.07 -28.15 57.43
N GLU A 323 -5.39 -29.35 57.92
CA GLU A 323 -5.49 -29.62 59.36
C GLU A 323 -4.14 -29.37 60.07
N PHE A 324 -3.03 -29.79 59.46
CA PHE A 324 -1.69 -29.52 59.99
C PHE A 324 -1.42 -28.02 60.13
N VAL A 325 -1.72 -27.25 59.07
CA VAL A 325 -1.51 -25.79 59.08
C VAL A 325 -2.38 -25.12 60.14
N LEU A 326 -3.64 -25.55 60.29
CA LEU A 326 -4.54 -25.02 61.32
C LEU A 326 -4.04 -25.30 62.74
N ASP A 327 -3.58 -26.52 63.02
CA ASP A 327 -3.01 -26.84 64.33
C ASP A 327 -1.70 -26.08 64.58
N LYS A 328 -0.84 -25.90 63.56
CA LYS A 328 0.37 -25.07 63.68
C LYS A 328 0.05 -23.60 63.97
N VAL A 329 -0.96 -23.03 63.32
CA VAL A 329 -1.41 -21.65 63.59
C VAL A 329 -2.00 -21.54 65.00
N ASP A 330 -2.76 -22.54 65.45
CA ASP A 330 -3.37 -22.53 66.77
C ASP A 330 -2.33 -22.74 67.88
N THR A 331 -1.34 -23.61 67.68
CA THR A 331 -0.19 -23.76 68.58
C THR A 331 0.63 -22.47 68.64
N GLU A 332 0.95 -21.84 67.51
CA GLU A 332 1.66 -20.56 67.48
C GLU A 332 0.87 -19.46 68.20
N ARG A 333 -0.46 -19.38 67.99
CA ARG A 333 -1.31 -18.42 68.70
C ARG A 333 -1.32 -18.68 70.21
N ARG A 334 -1.29 -19.95 70.64
CA ARG A 334 -1.14 -20.34 72.05
C ARG A 334 0.23 -19.91 72.60
N VAL A 335 1.31 -20.13 71.85
CA VAL A 335 2.67 -19.71 72.22
C VAL A 335 2.79 -18.18 72.30
N ARG A 336 2.33 -17.43 71.29
CA ARG A 336 2.35 -15.95 71.32
C ARG A 336 1.53 -15.37 72.48
N ARG A 337 0.42 -16.01 72.86
CA ARG A 337 -0.34 -15.63 74.07
C ARG A 337 0.47 -15.89 75.35
N LEU A 338 1.23 -16.99 75.40
CA LEU A 338 2.12 -17.31 76.51
C LEU A 338 3.32 -16.36 76.59
N GLU A 339 3.93 -16.00 75.46
CA GLU A 339 5.01 -15.00 75.36
C GLU A 339 4.51 -13.60 75.72
N SER A 340 3.28 -13.24 75.35
CA SER A 340 2.64 -11.99 75.78
C SER A 340 2.37 -11.95 77.28
N CYS A 341 2.08 -13.09 77.92
CA CYS A 341 2.04 -13.21 79.39
C CYS A 341 3.43 -13.18 80.04
N SER A 342 4.46 -13.68 79.35
CA SER A 342 5.85 -13.71 79.84
C SER A 342 6.52 -12.34 79.74
N ASN A 343 6.14 -11.52 78.76
CA ASN A 343 6.57 -10.13 78.64
C ASN A 343 5.85 -9.18 79.61
N ALA A 344 4.79 -9.64 80.30
CA ALA A 344 4.15 -8.89 81.39
C ALA A 344 4.91 -9.00 82.73
N THR A 345 5.96 -9.83 82.83
CA THR A 345 6.75 -10.03 84.05
C THR A 345 8.20 -9.51 83.97
N LEU A 346 8.61 -8.84 82.88
CA LEU A 346 10.00 -8.39 82.68
C LEU A 346 10.18 -6.96 82.16
N THR A 347 9.17 -6.10 82.33
CA THR A 347 9.32 -4.63 82.16
C THR A 347 8.62 -3.86 83.28
N ASP A 348 9.05 -4.10 84.52
CA ASP A 348 9.00 -3.05 85.54
C ASP A 348 10.42 -2.61 85.89
N LYS A 349 10.67 -1.31 85.71
CA LYS A 349 11.89 -0.55 86.02
C LYS A 349 13.03 -0.54 85.00
N ARG A 350 12.84 0.19 83.88
CA ARG A 350 13.84 1.19 83.46
C ARG A 350 13.24 2.33 82.63
N TRP A 351 12.93 3.43 83.33
CA TRP A 351 12.90 4.84 82.87
C TRP A 351 11.89 5.28 81.80
N ARG A 352 10.91 6.04 82.31
CA ARG A 352 10.35 7.27 81.75
C ARG A 352 11.37 8.08 80.92
N GLU A 353 11.15 8.23 79.61
CA GLU A 353 11.26 9.51 78.88
C GLU A 353 10.82 9.40 77.39
N SER A 354 10.18 10.49 76.91
CA SER A 354 9.81 10.82 75.52
C SER A 354 8.74 9.95 74.84
N LEU A 355 7.43 10.24 74.94
CA LEU A 355 6.66 11.33 74.32
C LEU A 355 6.84 11.52 72.80
N LYS A 356 5.68 11.45 72.11
CA LYS A 356 5.32 11.91 70.75
C LYS A 356 5.65 10.94 69.61
N SER A 357 4.81 10.67 68.61
CA SER A 357 3.45 11.09 68.23
C SER A 357 3.15 10.49 66.84
N ILE A 358 1.89 10.59 66.36
CA ILE A 358 1.46 10.65 64.94
C ILE A 358 1.35 9.27 64.25
N SER A 359 0.16 8.65 64.20
CA SER A 359 -0.83 8.73 63.09
C SER A 359 -0.22 8.59 61.69
N SER A 360 -0.56 7.57 60.90
CA SER A 360 -1.51 7.63 59.76
C SER A 360 -1.54 6.22 59.13
N LYS A 361 -2.69 5.57 58.89
CA LYS A 361 -3.64 5.77 57.77
C LYS A 361 -3.07 5.32 56.42
N THR A 362 -3.92 4.56 55.70
CA THR A 362 -3.93 4.28 54.24
C THR A 362 -2.95 3.23 53.72
N GLN A 363 -3.23 2.44 52.69
CA GLN A 363 -4.44 2.13 51.91
C GLN A 363 -4.07 0.90 51.07
N ILE A 364 -5.07 0.07 50.85
CA ILE A 364 -5.28 -0.80 49.70
C ILE A 364 -4.62 -0.25 48.42
N LYS A 365 -3.81 -1.06 47.72
CA LYS A 365 -3.81 -1.02 46.25
C LYS A 365 -3.36 -2.34 45.62
N SER A 366 -4.32 -2.94 44.94
CA SER A 366 -4.19 -3.93 43.89
C SER A 366 -3.31 -3.42 42.75
N SER A 367 -2.46 -4.30 42.20
CA SER A 367 -1.87 -4.11 40.87
C SER A 367 -2.40 -5.18 39.92
N SER A 368 -3.53 -4.89 39.30
CA SER A 368 -3.95 -5.53 38.06
C SER A 368 -3.15 -4.90 36.92
N LYS A 369 -2.27 -5.69 36.30
CA LYS A 369 -1.52 -5.31 35.10
C LYS A 369 -2.36 -5.76 33.89
N ALA A 370 -3.13 -4.84 33.33
CA ALA A 370 -3.78 -5.01 32.04
C ALA A 370 -2.83 -4.46 30.96
N SER A 371 -2.27 -5.34 30.13
CA SER A 371 -1.64 -4.93 28.86
C SER A 371 -2.72 -4.85 27.79
N LYS A 372 -3.07 -3.62 27.40
CA LYS A 372 -3.68 -3.36 26.10
C LYS A 372 -2.56 -3.35 25.07
N ILE A 373 -2.58 -4.30 24.15
CA ILE A 373 -1.96 -4.16 22.83
C ILE A 373 -3.12 -4.03 21.85
N SER A 374 -3.13 -2.87 21.19
CA SER A 374 -3.96 -2.49 20.07
C SER A 374 -3.49 -3.17 18.77
N ASP A 375 -4.46 -3.67 18.02
CA ASP A 375 -4.66 -3.54 16.57
C ASP A 375 -3.44 -3.40 15.65
N SER A 376 -3.32 -4.32 14.68
CA SER A 376 -3.44 -4.00 13.25
C SER A 376 -3.25 -5.23 12.34
N SER A 377 -4.24 -5.43 11.46
CA SER A 377 -4.13 -5.78 10.04
C SER A 377 -3.45 -7.09 9.59
N ASN A 378 -4.25 -8.06 9.14
CA ASN A 378 -4.60 -8.26 7.72
C ASN A 378 -5.70 -9.33 7.56
#